data_AF-A0A412LGG6-F1
#
_entry.id   AF-A0A412LGG6-F1
#
_cell.length_a   1.000
_cell.length_b   1.000
_cell.length_c   1.000
_cell.angle_alpha   90.00
_cell.angle_beta   90.00
_cell.angle_gamma   90.00
#
_symmetry.space_group_name_H-M   'P 1'
#
loop_
_entity.id
_entity.type
_entity.pdbx_description
1 polymer ?
#
loop_
_entity_poly.entity_id
_entity_poly.type
_entity_poly.pdbx_seq_one_letter_code
_entity_poly.pdbx_strand_id
1 'polypeptide(L)'
;MFSEGYRKKIIEDFQRRMTELGTFGRVLSEKISGYAGDVRDALYVLYGRMPLSDMADYPVEVFADFAEWGAELWANDIFAGKIPEELFASYVLFHRVNDEEIEPCRKFFGKEMQCMLASLKEGAEKEEGYDLGSRMTEAVLKINYWCAGEVSYRQEDDRTASAMSVYRCGEGRCGEESTFVVNVCEVREFRRGKSMRLTGRIAMTIMPG
;
A
#
# COMPACT_ATOMS: atom_id res chain seq x y z
N MET A 1 16.68 -1.79 0.06
CA MET A 1 15.41 -2.20 -0.57
C MET A 1 15.59 -2.71 -1.99
N PHE A 2 15.92 -1.86 -2.96
CA PHE A 2 15.96 -2.25 -4.39
C PHE A 2 17.33 -2.71 -4.88
N SER A 3 17.34 -3.54 -5.92
CA SER A 3 18.55 -3.92 -6.67
C SER A 3 19.25 -2.69 -7.24
N GLU A 4 20.56 -2.78 -7.47
CA GLU A 4 21.34 -1.65 -7.99
C GLU A 4 20.79 -1.15 -9.34
N GLY A 5 20.42 -2.09 -10.23
CA GLY A 5 19.84 -1.78 -11.52
C GLY A 5 18.49 -1.06 -11.42
N TYR A 6 17.59 -1.55 -10.56
CA TYR A 6 16.28 -0.92 -10.38
C TYR A 6 16.37 0.42 -9.63
N ARG A 7 17.28 0.52 -8.66
CA ARG A 7 17.56 1.77 -7.95
C ARG A 7 18.04 2.86 -8.91
N LYS A 8 18.92 2.53 -9.86
CA LYS A 8 19.35 3.47 -10.89
C LYS A 8 18.16 3.99 -11.72
N LYS A 9 17.28 3.10 -12.17
CA LYS A 9 16.05 3.46 -12.90
C LYS A 9 15.14 4.39 -12.10
N ILE A 10 14.93 4.09 -10.81
CA ILE A 10 14.10 4.93 -9.92
C ILE A 10 14.70 6.33 -9.75
N ILE A 11 16.02 6.43 -9.53
CA ILE A 11 16.70 7.71 -9.37
C ILE A 11 16.61 8.52 -10.68
N GLU A 12 16.82 7.90 -11.83
CA GLU A 12 16.70 8.54 -13.14
C GLU A 12 15.27 9.05 -13.40
N ASP A 13 14.25 8.24 -13.09
CA ASP A 13 12.84 8.64 -13.21
C ASP A 13 12.52 9.82 -12.30
N PHE A 14 12.96 9.78 -11.04
CA PHE A 14 12.81 10.87 -10.08
C PHE A 14 13.50 12.16 -10.56
N GLN A 15 14.77 12.08 -10.96
CA GLN A 15 15.54 13.24 -11.42
C GLN A 15 14.94 13.86 -12.68
N ARG A 16 14.53 13.04 -13.64
CA ARG A 16 13.81 13.49 -14.83
C ARG A 16 12.58 14.28 -14.43
N ARG A 17 11.75 13.71 -13.53
CA ARG A 17 10.52 14.35 -13.06
C ARG A 17 10.78 15.66 -12.31
N MET A 18 11.74 15.70 -11.40
CA MET A 18 12.10 16.93 -10.68
C MET A 18 12.63 18.02 -11.62
N THR A 19 13.34 17.64 -12.68
CA THR A 19 13.82 18.59 -13.69
C THR A 19 12.66 19.20 -14.49
N GLU A 20 11.68 18.39 -14.90
CA GLU A 20 10.46 18.87 -15.56
C GLU A 20 9.67 19.88 -14.72
N LEU A 21 9.70 19.73 -13.40
CA LEU A 21 9.02 20.62 -12.45
C LEU A 21 9.78 21.90 -12.12
N GLY A 22 11.00 22.08 -12.63
CA GLY A 22 11.79 23.30 -12.48
C GLY A 22 12.02 23.71 -11.01
N THR A 23 11.62 24.93 -10.65
CA THR A 23 11.81 25.48 -9.30
C THR A 23 11.06 24.67 -8.24
N PHE A 24 9.85 24.19 -8.56
CA PHE A 24 9.08 23.35 -7.65
C PHE A 24 9.79 22.03 -7.37
N GLY A 25 10.33 21.39 -8.42
CA GLY A 25 11.11 20.16 -8.29
C GLY A 25 12.39 20.33 -7.46
N ARG A 26 13.04 21.50 -7.50
CA ARG A 26 14.19 21.81 -6.63
C ARG A 26 13.80 21.83 -5.15
N VAL A 27 12.71 22.52 -4.81
CA VAL A 27 12.20 22.59 -3.43
C VAL A 27 11.83 21.20 -2.92
N LEU A 28 11.17 20.38 -3.73
CA LEU A 28 10.85 18.99 -3.38
C LEU A 28 12.11 18.14 -3.19
N SER A 29 13.09 18.28 -4.09
CA SER A 29 14.36 17.55 -3.99
C SER A 29 15.13 17.88 -2.71
N GLU A 30 15.14 19.16 -2.31
CA GLU A 30 15.75 19.60 -1.04
C GLU A 30 15.05 18.94 0.16
N LYS A 31 13.71 18.93 0.19
CA LYS A 31 12.95 18.25 1.25
C LYS A 31 13.22 16.74 1.30
N ILE A 32 13.20 16.07 0.14
CA ILE A 32 13.42 14.62 0.03
C ILE A 32 14.85 14.24 0.43
N SER A 33 15.83 15.13 0.21
CA SER A 33 17.24 14.90 0.61
C SER A 33 17.43 14.72 2.12
N GLY A 34 16.49 15.20 2.94
CA GLY A 34 16.48 15.01 4.39
C GLY A 34 16.21 13.58 4.85
N TYR A 35 15.59 12.74 4.02
CA TYR A 35 15.37 11.31 4.29
C TYR A 35 16.60 10.50 3.88
N ALA A 36 16.78 9.26 4.34
CA ALA A 36 17.95 8.44 4.00
C ALA A 36 17.60 6.96 3.76
N GLY A 37 18.55 6.22 3.18
CA GLY A 37 18.43 4.77 2.97
C GLY A 37 17.18 4.37 2.17
N ASP A 38 16.55 3.28 2.60
CA ASP A 38 15.40 2.69 1.93
C ASP A 38 14.18 3.62 1.89
N VAL A 39 14.01 4.48 2.90
CA VAL A 39 12.94 5.49 2.92
C VAL A 39 13.13 6.50 1.78
N ARG A 40 14.36 6.93 1.52
CA ARG A 40 14.64 7.84 0.39
C ARG A 40 14.40 7.16 -0.94
N ASP A 41 14.82 5.91 -1.09
CA ASP A 41 14.60 5.14 -2.31
C ASP A 41 13.08 4.94 -2.56
N ALA A 42 12.30 4.71 -1.50
CA ALA A 42 10.84 4.64 -1.57
C ALA A 42 10.22 6.00 -1.99
N LEU A 43 10.66 7.11 -1.41
CA LEU A 43 10.22 8.44 -1.81
C LEU A 43 10.55 8.74 -3.28
N TYR A 44 11.68 8.27 -3.80
CA TYR A 44 11.99 8.41 -5.23
C TYR A 44 11.01 7.64 -6.13
N VAL A 45 10.55 6.45 -5.71
CA VAL A 45 9.49 5.73 -6.43
C VAL A 45 8.22 6.56 -6.47
N LEU A 46 7.79 7.08 -5.32
CA LEU A 46 6.57 7.87 -5.18
C LEU A 46 6.65 9.15 -6.04
N TYR A 47 7.65 9.99 -5.81
CA TYR A 47 7.80 11.26 -6.51
C TYR A 47 8.22 11.14 -7.99
N GLY A 48 8.74 9.99 -8.41
CA GLY A 48 8.99 9.73 -9.83
C GLY A 48 7.72 9.47 -10.64
N ARG A 49 6.62 9.08 -9.98
CA ARG A 49 5.41 8.54 -10.65
C ARG A 49 4.09 9.16 -10.17
N MET A 50 4.07 9.85 -9.03
CA MET A 50 2.83 10.42 -8.49
C MET A 50 2.24 11.54 -9.36
N PRO A 51 0.92 11.75 -9.31
CA PRO A 51 0.27 12.88 -9.94
C PRO A 51 0.85 14.22 -9.48
N LEU A 52 0.84 15.22 -10.37
CA LEU A 52 1.30 16.57 -10.02
C LEU A 52 0.43 17.23 -8.95
N SER A 53 -0.88 16.96 -8.96
CA SER A 53 -1.82 17.40 -7.93
C SER A 53 -1.33 16.96 -6.55
N ASP A 54 -1.03 15.67 -6.40
CA ASP A 54 -0.62 15.10 -5.12
C ASP A 54 0.69 15.73 -4.59
N MET A 55 1.64 16.03 -5.48
CA MET A 55 2.87 16.73 -5.11
C MET A 55 2.62 18.15 -4.58
N ALA A 56 1.61 18.83 -5.14
CA ALA A 56 1.29 20.22 -4.83
C ALA A 56 0.36 20.35 -3.62
N ASP A 57 -0.58 19.41 -3.49
CA ASP A 57 -1.67 19.45 -2.51
C ASP A 57 -1.25 18.91 -1.14
N TYR A 58 -0.27 17.99 -1.09
CA TYR A 58 0.15 17.34 0.16
C TYR A 58 1.64 17.59 0.48
N PRO A 59 1.96 17.75 1.78
CA PRO A 59 3.34 17.90 2.21
C PRO A 59 4.10 16.56 2.14
N VAL A 60 5.43 16.61 2.05
CA VAL A 60 6.30 15.43 1.86
C VAL A 60 6.14 14.42 2.99
N GLU A 61 5.85 14.91 4.20
CA GLU A 61 5.64 14.13 5.41
C GLU A 61 4.46 13.17 5.31
N VAL A 62 3.44 13.50 4.50
CA VAL A 62 2.33 12.57 4.22
C VAL A 62 2.85 11.35 3.48
N PHE A 63 3.66 11.55 2.43
CA PHE A 63 4.25 10.46 1.65
C PHE A 63 5.40 9.75 2.37
N ALA A 64 6.04 10.43 3.33
CA ALA A 64 7.03 9.81 4.19
C ALA A 64 6.41 8.67 5.03
N ASP A 65 5.15 8.80 5.48
CA ASP A 65 4.44 7.71 6.16
C ASP A 65 4.39 6.43 5.30
N PHE A 66 4.02 6.58 4.02
CA PHE A 66 4.00 5.48 3.05
C PHE A 66 5.40 4.93 2.78
N ALA A 67 6.41 5.80 2.62
CA ALA A 67 7.77 5.40 2.32
C ALA A 67 8.46 4.67 3.49
N GLU A 68 8.29 5.17 4.71
CA GLU A 68 8.83 4.57 5.92
C GLU A 68 8.18 3.22 6.19
N TRP A 69 6.85 3.13 6.04
CA TRP A 69 6.18 1.85 6.21
C TRP A 69 6.50 0.86 5.09
N GLY A 70 6.59 1.32 3.84
CA GLY A 70 7.02 0.49 2.73
C GLY A 70 8.44 -0.08 2.91
N ALA A 71 9.36 0.71 3.45
CA ALA A 71 10.70 0.22 3.80
C ALA A 71 10.66 -0.84 4.91
N GLU A 72 9.83 -0.64 5.95
CA GLU A 72 9.62 -1.61 7.02
C GLU A 72 9.04 -2.93 6.49
N LEU A 73 8.02 -2.86 5.63
CA LEU A 73 7.43 -4.03 4.99
C LEU A 73 8.44 -4.79 4.13
N TRP A 74 9.22 -4.07 3.33
CA TRP A 74 10.23 -4.70 2.50
C TRP A 74 11.24 -5.51 3.33
N ALA A 75 11.61 -4.99 4.51
CA ALA A 75 12.58 -5.61 5.39
C ALA A 75 12.01 -6.76 6.22
N ASN A 76 10.81 -6.59 6.79
CA ASN A 76 10.34 -7.37 7.93
C ASN A 76 9.00 -8.09 7.73
N ASP A 77 8.33 -7.89 6.58
CA ASP A 77 7.05 -8.53 6.28
C ASP A 77 7.16 -10.06 6.20
N ILE A 78 6.05 -10.74 6.44
CA ILE A 78 5.96 -12.21 6.36
C ILE A 78 6.23 -12.77 4.95
N PHE A 79 6.14 -11.91 3.91
CA PHE A 79 6.43 -12.21 2.51
C PHE A 79 7.65 -11.44 1.97
N ALA A 80 8.48 -10.86 2.85
CA ALA A 80 9.71 -10.19 2.47
C ALA A 80 10.59 -11.08 1.57
N GLY A 81 11.13 -10.49 0.49
CA GLY A 81 11.95 -11.20 -0.50
C GLY A 81 11.19 -12.18 -1.40
N LYS A 82 9.85 -12.27 -1.32
CA LYS A 82 9.02 -13.12 -2.21
C LYS A 82 8.39 -12.36 -3.36
N ILE A 83 8.25 -11.05 -3.25
CA ILE A 83 7.61 -10.18 -4.24
C ILE A 83 8.70 -9.50 -5.10
N PRO A 84 8.61 -9.56 -6.44
CA PRO A 84 9.50 -8.81 -7.31
C PRO A 84 9.45 -7.30 -7.01
N GLU A 85 10.62 -6.67 -7.01
CA GLU A 85 10.76 -5.24 -6.65
C GLU A 85 9.90 -4.29 -7.49
N GLU A 86 9.72 -4.56 -8.79
CA GLU A 86 8.87 -3.71 -9.64
C GLU A 86 7.38 -3.80 -9.27
N LEU A 87 6.92 -4.99 -8.86
CA LEU A 87 5.55 -5.20 -8.41
C LEU A 87 5.34 -4.56 -7.03
N PHE A 88 6.31 -4.71 -6.13
CA PHE A 88 6.27 -4.05 -4.84
C PHE A 88 6.19 -2.53 -4.99
N ALA A 89 7.07 -1.93 -5.79
CA ALA A 89 7.10 -0.50 -6.02
C ALA A 89 5.79 0.05 -6.62
N SER A 90 5.16 -0.71 -7.53
CA SER A 90 3.97 -0.24 -8.27
C SER A 90 2.64 -0.54 -7.56
N TYR A 91 2.56 -1.65 -6.83
CA TYR A 91 1.30 -2.12 -6.25
C TYR A 91 1.27 -2.11 -4.73
N VAL A 92 2.41 -2.22 -4.04
CA VAL A 92 2.42 -2.23 -2.57
C VAL A 92 2.79 -0.86 -2.03
N LEU A 93 3.90 -0.30 -2.51
CA LEU A 93 4.45 0.96 -2.03
C LEU A 93 3.67 2.19 -2.50
N PHE A 94 3.09 2.15 -3.70
CA PHE A 94 2.46 3.34 -4.29
C PHE A 94 1.27 3.83 -3.45
N HIS A 95 1.20 5.15 -3.24
CA HIS A 95 0.28 5.76 -2.26
C HIS A 95 -1.17 5.82 -2.75
N ARG A 96 -1.38 5.91 -4.07
CA ARG A 96 -2.70 6.15 -4.67
C ARG A 96 -3.42 4.85 -5.02
N VAL A 97 -4.69 4.75 -4.65
CA VAL A 97 -5.58 3.64 -5.00
C VAL A 97 -6.63 4.05 -6.03
N ASN A 98 -7.31 5.17 -5.78
CA ASN A 98 -8.38 5.73 -6.59
C ASN A 98 -8.24 7.26 -6.64
N ASP A 99 -9.30 8.02 -6.36
CA ASP A 99 -9.33 9.48 -6.27
C ASP A 99 -9.50 10.00 -4.83
N GLU A 100 -9.03 9.23 -3.85
CA GLU A 100 -9.15 9.57 -2.43
C GLU A 100 -8.32 10.78 -2.00
N GLU A 101 -8.76 11.40 -0.89
CA GLU A 101 -7.88 12.24 -0.08
C GLU A 101 -6.73 11.41 0.51
N ILE A 102 -5.52 11.94 0.45
CA ILE A 102 -4.31 11.25 0.91
C ILE A 102 -3.99 11.68 2.34
N GLU A 103 -4.09 10.73 3.27
CA GLU A 103 -3.71 10.92 4.67
C GLU A 103 -2.65 9.89 5.10
N PRO A 104 -1.79 10.23 6.08
CA PRO A 104 -0.92 9.26 6.74
C PRO A 104 -1.77 8.14 7.34
N CYS A 105 -1.51 6.91 6.94
CA CYS A 105 -2.35 5.76 7.29
C CYS A 105 -1.62 4.42 7.30
N ARG A 106 -0.55 4.27 6.51
CA ARG A 106 0.13 2.99 6.30
C ARG A 106 0.81 2.51 7.57
N LYS A 107 1.50 3.39 8.30
CA LYS A 107 2.09 2.99 9.59
C LYS A 107 1.05 2.58 10.63
N PHE A 108 -0.13 3.19 10.60
CA PHE A 108 -1.20 2.88 11.55
C PHE A 108 -1.75 1.48 11.25
N PHE A 109 -2.27 1.27 10.04
CA PHE A 109 -2.86 -0.02 9.66
C PHE A 109 -1.84 -1.14 9.65
N GLY A 110 -0.65 -0.89 9.15
CA GLY A 110 0.37 -1.92 9.07
C GLY A 110 0.82 -2.44 10.42
N LYS A 111 0.88 -1.60 11.47
CA LYS A 111 1.16 -2.08 12.84
C LYS A 111 0.05 -3.02 13.35
N GLU A 112 -1.21 -2.65 13.12
CA GLU A 112 -2.35 -3.50 13.47
C GLU A 112 -2.28 -4.85 12.72
N MET A 113 -1.96 -4.80 11.42
CA MET A 113 -1.87 -6.01 10.59
C MET A 113 -0.66 -6.88 10.97
N GLN A 114 0.50 -6.29 11.28
CA GLN A 114 1.66 -7.05 11.78
C GLN A 114 1.34 -7.81 13.06
N CYS A 115 0.66 -7.16 14.02
CA CYS A 115 0.22 -7.81 15.24
C CYS A 115 -0.77 -8.96 14.96
N MET A 116 -1.75 -8.74 14.08
CA MET A 116 -2.75 -9.75 13.73
C MET A 116 -2.16 -10.96 12.98
N LEU A 117 -1.21 -10.71 12.08
CA LEU A 117 -0.63 -11.74 11.21
C LEU A 117 0.60 -12.43 11.83
N ALA A 118 1.02 -12.01 13.04
CA ALA A 118 2.16 -12.61 13.74
C ALA A 118 2.05 -14.14 13.86
N SER A 119 0.85 -14.67 14.10
CA SER A 119 0.63 -16.12 14.21
C SER A 119 0.91 -16.87 12.89
N LEU A 120 0.73 -16.21 11.74
CA LEU A 120 1.05 -16.79 10.43
C LEU A 120 2.57 -16.82 10.18
N LYS A 121 3.31 -15.87 10.77
CA LYS A 121 4.77 -15.83 10.71
C LYS A 121 5.39 -17.00 11.49
N GLU A 122 4.86 -17.29 12.68
CA GLU A 122 5.36 -18.39 13.53
C GLU A 122 5.08 -19.79 12.96
N GLY A 123 3.96 -19.97 12.25
CA GLY A 123 3.63 -21.23 11.58
C GLY A 123 4.50 -21.49 10.34
N ALA A 124 4.88 -20.43 9.64
CA ALA A 124 5.68 -20.50 8.42
C ALA A 124 7.08 -21.10 8.60
N GLU A 125 7.68 -20.92 9.78
CA GLU A 125 9.01 -21.45 10.09
C GLU A 125 8.98 -22.95 10.46
N LYS A 126 7.80 -23.49 10.75
CA LYS A 126 7.63 -24.84 11.32
C LYS A 126 7.08 -25.87 10.33
N GLU A 127 6.44 -25.44 9.24
CA GLU A 127 5.81 -26.33 8.27
C GLU A 127 6.61 -26.44 6.97
N GLU A 128 7.39 -27.52 6.82
CA GLU A 128 7.95 -27.92 5.54
C GLU A 128 6.83 -28.37 4.59
N GLY A 129 6.58 -27.60 3.52
CA GLY A 129 5.66 -28.00 2.43
C GLY A 129 4.41 -27.13 2.23
N TYR A 130 4.24 -26.04 2.99
CA TYR A 130 3.09 -25.14 2.82
C TYR A 130 3.31 -24.13 1.67
N ASP A 131 2.39 -24.09 0.70
CA ASP A 131 2.47 -23.22 -0.49
C ASP A 131 2.38 -21.73 -0.12
N LEU A 132 3.24 -20.90 -0.70
CA LEU A 132 3.28 -19.44 -0.48
C LEU A 132 1.92 -18.80 -0.80
N GLY A 133 1.26 -19.28 -1.86
CA GLY A 133 -0.05 -18.78 -2.28
C GLY A 133 -1.14 -19.05 -1.25
N SER A 134 -1.12 -20.22 -0.60
CA SER A 134 -2.06 -20.55 0.48
C SER A 134 -1.90 -19.60 1.67
N ARG A 135 -0.66 -19.29 2.07
CA ARG A 135 -0.39 -18.32 3.15
C ARG A 135 -0.79 -16.90 2.79
N MET A 136 -0.51 -16.45 1.57
CA MET A 136 -0.97 -15.14 1.10
C MET A 136 -2.50 -15.07 1.07
N THR A 137 -3.16 -16.16 0.65
CA THR A 137 -4.62 -16.27 0.67
C THR A 137 -5.17 -16.17 2.09
N GLU A 138 -4.59 -16.88 3.06
CA GLU A 138 -5.01 -16.79 4.46
C GLU A 138 -4.81 -15.38 5.03
N ALA A 139 -3.67 -14.74 4.76
CA ALA A 139 -3.40 -13.37 5.19
C ALA A 139 -4.44 -12.39 4.62
N VAL A 140 -4.69 -12.44 3.30
CA VAL A 140 -5.68 -11.58 2.64
C VAL A 140 -7.09 -11.83 3.17
N LEU A 141 -7.46 -13.09 3.44
CA LEU A 141 -8.77 -13.41 4.04
C LEU A 141 -8.92 -12.80 5.44
N LYS A 142 -7.89 -12.93 6.30
CA LYS A 142 -7.92 -12.33 7.65
C LYS A 142 -8.06 -10.82 7.59
N ILE A 143 -7.28 -10.16 6.73
CA ILE A 143 -7.38 -8.72 6.53
C ILE A 143 -8.77 -8.33 6.04
N ASN A 144 -9.30 -9.03 5.03
CA ASN A 144 -10.61 -8.74 4.48
C ASN A 144 -11.74 -8.88 5.52
N TYR A 145 -11.69 -9.92 6.36
CA TYR A 145 -12.66 -10.09 7.44
C TYR A 145 -12.52 -9.02 8.53
N TRP A 146 -11.30 -8.59 8.83
CA TRP A 146 -11.08 -7.46 9.74
C TRP A 146 -11.68 -6.18 9.17
N CYS A 147 -11.38 -5.83 7.92
CA CYS A 147 -11.94 -4.65 7.26
C CYS A 147 -13.47 -4.67 7.21
N ALA A 148 -14.07 -5.84 6.95
CA ALA A 148 -15.53 -6.01 6.97
C ALA A 148 -16.17 -5.88 8.36
N GLY A 149 -15.36 -6.00 9.42
CA GLY A 149 -15.78 -5.72 10.80
C GLY A 149 -15.71 -4.23 11.16
N GLU A 150 -14.83 -3.48 10.50
CA GLU A 150 -14.59 -2.05 10.79
C GLU A 150 -15.48 -1.11 9.96
N VAL A 151 -15.85 -1.50 8.72
CA VAL A 151 -16.53 -0.62 7.77
C VAL A 151 -17.79 -1.27 7.21
N SER A 152 -18.89 -0.51 7.21
CA SER A 152 -20.17 -0.89 6.62
C SER A 152 -20.51 -0.06 5.38
N TYR A 153 -21.08 -0.70 4.37
CA TYR A 153 -21.49 -0.01 3.15
C TYR A 153 -22.55 1.06 3.42
N ARG A 154 -22.29 2.29 2.96
CA ARG A 154 -23.27 3.38 2.98
C ARG A 154 -23.11 4.28 1.78
N GLN A 155 -24.23 4.59 1.14
CA GLN A 155 -24.27 5.46 -0.03
C GLN A 155 -24.28 6.94 0.40
N GLU A 156 -23.14 7.62 0.34
CA GLU A 156 -23.00 9.08 0.58
C GLU A 156 -22.26 9.81 -0.58
N ASP A 157 -21.85 11.07 -0.36
CA ASP A 157 -21.36 12.10 -1.30
C ASP A 157 -20.33 11.64 -2.35
N ASP A 158 -20.14 12.45 -3.41
CA ASP A 158 -19.42 12.10 -4.63
C ASP A 158 -17.92 11.85 -4.46
N ARG A 159 -17.25 12.41 -3.44
CA ARG A 159 -15.78 12.28 -3.26
C ARG A 159 -15.38 11.06 -2.44
N THR A 160 -14.38 10.33 -2.92
CA THR A 160 -13.78 9.19 -2.19
C THR A 160 -13.06 9.69 -0.93
N ALA A 161 -13.54 9.30 0.23
CA ALA A 161 -12.89 9.60 1.51
C ALA A 161 -11.54 8.87 1.67
N SER A 162 -10.64 9.43 2.49
CA SER A 162 -9.37 8.78 2.83
C SER A 162 -9.58 7.48 3.60
N ALA A 163 -8.63 6.55 3.54
CA ALA A 163 -8.70 5.29 4.29
C ALA A 163 -8.86 5.51 5.81
N MET A 164 -8.22 6.56 6.36
CA MET A 164 -8.37 6.92 7.78
C MET A 164 -9.75 7.48 8.09
N SER A 165 -10.32 8.28 7.19
CA SER A 165 -11.68 8.80 7.36
C SER A 165 -12.69 7.66 7.38
N VAL A 166 -12.58 6.72 6.43
CA VAL A 166 -13.44 5.52 6.35
C VAL A 166 -13.35 4.69 7.62
N TYR A 167 -12.13 4.46 8.13
CA TYR A 167 -11.92 3.75 9.39
C TYR A 167 -12.57 4.45 10.59
N ARG A 168 -12.51 5.78 10.66
CA ARG A 168 -13.06 6.57 11.78
C ARG A 168 -14.58 6.66 11.77
N CYS A 169 -15.19 6.80 10.58
CA CYS A 169 -16.65 6.88 10.47
C CYS A 169 -17.30 5.49 10.46
N GLY A 170 -16.56 4.44 10.10
CA GLY A 170 -17.06 3.08 9.98
C GLY A 170 -18.02 2.88 8.80
N GLU A 171 -18.04 3.82 7.85
CA GLU A 171 -18.99 3.83 6.73
C GLU A 171 -18.30 4.27 5.41
N GLY A 172 -18.63 3.64 4.28
CA GLY A 172 -18.09 4.02 2.96
C GLY A 172 -18.83 3.36 1.79
N ARG A 173 -18.65 3.84 0.55
CA ARG A 173 -19.14 3.16 -0.67
C ARG A 173 -18.05 2.24 -1.19
N CYS A 174 -18.31 1.58 -2.32
CA CYS A 174 -17.36 0.63 -2.91
C CYS A 174 -15.99 1.24 -3.21
N GLY A 175 -15.92 2.53 -3.57
CA GLY A 175 -14.66 3.23 -3.80
C GLY A 175 -13.86 3.36 -2.51
N GLU A 176 -14.49 3.90 -1.46
CA GLU A 176 -13.93 4.13 -0.14
C GLU A 176 -13.53 2.82 0.55
N GLU A 177 -14.41 1.82 0.46
CA GLU A 177 -14.18 0.46 0.93
C GLU A 177 -12.95 -0.17 0.26
N SER A 178 -12.83 -0.04 -1.06
CA SER A 178 -11.67 -0.57 -1.79
C SER A 178 -10.38 0.18 -1.44
N THR A 179 -10.43 1.51 -1.32
CA THR A 179 -9.30 2.33 -0.89
C THR A 179 -8.86 1.97 0.53
N PHE A 180 -9.80 1.75 1.44
CA PHE A 180 -9.53 1.31 2.80
C PHE A 180 -8.85 -0.06 2.82
N VAL A 181 -9.47 -1.07 2.20
CA VAL A 181 -8.90 -2.43 2.16
C VAL A 181 -7.53 -2.43 1.53
N VAL A 182 -7.29 -1.66 0.46
CA VAL A 182 -5.99 -1.61 -0.20
C VAL A 182 -4.91 -0.95 0.68
N ASN A 183 -5.28 0.07 1.47
CA ASN A 183 -4.32 0.70 2.38
C ASN A 183 -3.98 -0.22 3.57
N VAL A 184 -4.94 -1.05 4.01
CA VAL A 184 -4.73 -2.09 5.04
C VAL A 184 -4.01 -3.33 4.46
N CYS A 185 -4.34 -3.73 3.23
CA CYS A 185 -3.74 -4.86 2.52
C CYS A 185 -2.37 -4.50 1.97
N GLU A 186 -1.35 -4.95 2.69
CA GLU A 186 0.05 -4.79 2.30
C GLU A 186 0.59 -6.03 1.56
N VAL A 187 -0.27 -7.04 1.41
CA VAL A 187 -0.03 -8.31 0.72
C VAL A 187 -0.82 -8.29 -0.58
N ARG A 188 -0.14 -8.36 -1.72
CA ARG A 188 -0.80 -8.48 -3.03
C ARG A 188 -0.26 -9.68 -3.79
N GLU A 189 -1.07 -10.73 -3.89
CA GLU A 189 -0.94 -11.71 -4.98
C GLU A 189 -2.13 -11.50 -5.93
N PHE A 190 -1.88 -11.00 -7.14
CA PHE A 190 -2.90 -10.99 -8.19
C PHE A 190 -2.77 -12.28 -9.00
N ARG A 191 -3.37 -13.38 -8.51
CA ARG A 191 -3.60 -14.53 -9.38
C ARG A 191 -4.81 -14.24 -10.26
N ARG A 192 -4.57 -14.01 -11.56
CA ARG A 192 -5.62 -14.09 -12.57
C ARG A 192 -6.22 -15.50 -12.53
N GLY A 193 -7.50 -15.59 -12.17
CA GLY A 193 -8.33 -16.76 -12.33
C GLY A 193 -8.33 -17.71 -11.13
N LYS A 194 -9.36 -17.58 -10.27
CA LYS A 194 -10.16 -18.67 -9.70
C LYS A 194 -11.31 -18.09 -8.88
N SER A 195 -12.54 -18.45 -9.26
CA SER A 195 -13.77 -18.10 -8.54
C SER A 195 -13.88 -18.97 -7.28
N MET A 196 -14.11 -18.36 -6.11
CA MET A 196 -14.55 -19.07 -4.91
C MET A 196 -15.82 -18.39 -4.40
N ARG A 197 -16.96 -19.10 -4.44
CA ARG A 197 -18.16 -18.74 -3.70
C ARG A 197 -18.07 -19.39 -2.33
N LEU A 198 -18.15 -18.61 -1.27
CA LEU A 198 -18.51 -19.10 0.05
C LEU A 198 -19.62 -18.23 0.62
N THR A 199 -20.67 -18.92 1.02
CA THR A 199 -21.95 -18.43 1.51
C THR A 199 -21.85 -17.82 2.90
N GLY A 200 -22.41 -16.61 3.06
CA GLY A 200 -22.88 -16.09 4.36
C GLY A 200 -22.02 -14.97 4.96
N ARG A 201 -22.61 -13.77 4.99
CA ARG A 201 -22.08 -12.44 5.36
C ARG A 201 -21.31 -11.76 4.22
N ILE A 202 -21.73 -10.54 3.91
CA ILE A 202 -21.24 -9.74 2.78
C ILE A 202 -19.78 -9.38 3.09
N ALA A 203 -18.87 -10.18 2.57
CA ALA A 203 -17.50 -9.78 2.34
C ALA A 203 -17.49 -8.90 1.08
N MET A 204 -16.66 -7.86 1.09
CA MET A 204 -16.44 -6.98 -0.05
C MET A 204 -16.16 -7.86 -1.28
N THR A 205 -17.12 -7.91 -2.21
CA THR A 205 -17.09 -8.89 -3.28
C THR A 205 -16.11 -8.37 -4.32
N ILE A 206 -14.93 -8.99 -4.44
CA ILE A 206 -14.07 -8.81 -5.62
C ILE A 206 -14.88 -9.35 -6.80
N MET A 207 -15.62 -8.47 -7.48
CA MET A 207 -16.42 -8.86 -8.62
C MET A 207 -15.47 -9.26 -9.76
N PRO A 208 -15.66 -10.42 -10.40
CA PRO A 208 -14.93 -10.77 -11.60
C PRO A 208 -15.40 -9.86 -12.74
N GLY A 209 -14.51 -9.01 -13.25
CA GLY A 209 -14.64 -8.38 -14.57
C GLY A 209 -14.16 -9.30 -15.68
#